data_AF-A0AA46PLQ0-F1
#
_entry.id   AF-A0AA46PLQ0-F1
#
_cell.length_a   1.000
_cell.length_b   1.000
_cell.length_c   1.000
_cell.angle_alpha   90.00
_cell.angle_beta   90.00
_cell.angle_gamma   90.00
#
_symmetry.space_group_name_H-M   'P 1'
#
loop_
_entity.id
_entity.type
_entity.pdbx_description
1 polymer ?
#
loop_
_entity_poly.entity_id
_entity_poly.type
_entity_poly.pdbx_seq_one_letter_code
_entity_poly.pdbx_strand_id
1 'polypeptide(L)'
;MNSFGERLREARKAAGLTQEQLGFALDVTKSSVSAWENDRETPSFRLLPTLRSVLNRSLDELVCGVGPGKRVQDLPADYPLLAQDAQERALLARYRNASVRRREAVLELLKPDNG
;
A
#
# COMPACT_ATOMS: atom_id res chain seq x y z
N MET A 1 2.94 13.56 2.16
CA MET A 1 2.42 12.25 1.74
C MET A 1 2.08 12.39 0.27
N ASN A 2 2.70 11.61 -0.63
CA ASN A 2 2.45 11.79 -2.07
C ASN A 2 0.99 11.48 -2.40
N SER A 3 0.38 12.19 -3.34
CA SER A 3 -1.01 11.94 -3.76
C SER A 3 -1.14 10.64 -4.57
N PHE A 4 -2.38 10.21 -4.86
CA PHE A 4 -2.59 9.10 -5.79
C PHE A 4 -2.07 9.45 -7.19
N GLY A 5 -2.36 10.66 -7.69
CA GLY A 5 -1.91 11.11 -9.00
C GLY A 5 -0.40 11.13 -9.15
N GLU A 6 0.32 11.58 -8.11
CA GLU A 6 1.78 11.55 -8.08
C GLU A 6 2.33 10.12 -8.17
N ARG A 7 1.81 9.20 -7.35
CA ARG A 7 2.25 7.80 -7.34
C ARG A 7 1.93 7.08 -8.64
N LEU A 8 0.78 7.36 -9.24
CA LEU A 8 0.41 6.84 -10.56
C LEU A 8 1.38 7.32 -11.63
N ARG A 9 1.73 8.61 -11.61
CA ARG A 9 2.69 9.22 -12.55
C ARG A 9 4.08 8.59 -12.40
N GLU A 10 4.54 8.41 -11.17
CA GLU A 10 5.83 7.75 -10.87
C GLU A 10 5.83 6.30 -11.36
N ALA A 11 4.78 5.53 -11.06
CA ALA A 11 4.64 4.15 -11.51
C ALA A 11 4.62 4.03 -13.04
N ARG A 12 3.88 4.91 -13.73
CA ARG A 12 3.85 4.95 -15.20
C ARG A 12 5.23 5.24 -15.79
N LYS A 13 5.93 6.25 -15.26
CA LYS A 13 7.28 6.59 -15.73
C LYS A 13 8.27 5.46 -15.47
N ALA A 14 8.18 4.79 -14.32
CA ALA A 14 9.01 3.63 -13.99
C ALA A 14 8.75 2.44 -14.95
N ALA A 15 7.52 2.29 -15.44
CA ALA A 15 7.17 1.33 -16.48
C ALA A 15 7.56 1.77 -17.91
N GLY A 16 8.16 2.95 -18.09
CA GLY A 16 8.58 3.47 -19.40
C GLY A 16 7.42 3.89 -20.32
N LEU A 17 6.22 4.07 -19.77
CA LEU A 17 5.01 4.34 -20.57
C LEU A 17 4.74 5.84 -20.70
N THR A 18 4.20 6.29 -21.83
CA THR A 18 3.55 7.60 -21.98
C THR A 18 2.13 7.57 -21.41
N GLN A 19 1.51 8.74 -21.17
CA GLN A 19 0.10 8.80 -20.74
C GLN A 19 -0.84 8.17 -21.78
N GLU A 20 -0.50 8.28 -23.06
CA GLU A 20 -1.26 7.69 -24.16
C GLU A 20 -1.15 6.17 -24.18
N GLN A 21 0.06 5.63 -23.99
CA GLN A 21 0.28 4.19 -23.89
C GLN A 21 -0.42 3.57 -22.68
N LEU A 22 -0.40 4.25 -21.52
CA LEU A 22 -1.15 3.80 -20.35
C LEU A 22 -2.66 3.87 -20.59
N GLY A 23 -3.14 4.92 -21.26
CA GLY A 23 -4.55 5.05 -21.64
C GLY A 23 -4.99 3.88 -22.53
N PHE A 24 -4.21 3.59 -23.58
CA PHE A 24 -4.45 2.46 -24.47
C PHE A 24 -4.48 1.11 -23.72
N ALA A 25 -3.53 0.87 -22.81
CA ALA A 25 -3.48 -0.37 -22.03
C ALA A 25 -4.66 -0.55 -21.06
N LEU A 26 -5.33 0.55 -20.67
CA LEU A 26 -6.45 0.56 -19.74
C LEU A 26 -7.80 0.77 -20.44
N ASP A 27 -7.83 0.85 -21.77
CA ASP A 27 -9.01 1.18 -22.58
C ASP A 27 -9.66 2.52 -22.15
N VAL A 28 -8.82 3.55 -21.95
CA VAL A 28 -9.24 4.92 -21.60
C VAL A 28 -8.48 5.96 -22.40
N THR A 29 -8.95 7.20 -22.36
CA THR A 29 -8.29 8.31 -23.04
C THR A 29 -7.03 8.77 -22.31
N LYS A 30 -6.06 9.31 -23.06
CA LYS A 30 -4.90 10.03 -22.50
C LYS A 30 -5.32 11.17 -21.55
N SER A 31 -6.44 11.84 -21.83
CA SER A 31 -7.01 12.87 -20.96
C SER A 31 -7.46 12.32 -19.61
N SER A 32 -8.03 11.12 -19.55
CA SER A 32 -8.39 10.45 -18.28
C SER A 32 -7.13 10.21 -17.44
N VAL A 33 -6.08 9.66 -18.04
CA VAL A 33 -4.78 9.46 -17.35
C VAL A 33 -4.22 10.79 -16.85
N SER A 34 -4.26 11.84 -17.67
CA SER A 34 -3.82 13.18 -17.25
C SER A 34 -4.69 13.76 -16.12
N ALA A 35 -6.00 13.52 -16.10
CA ALA A 35 -6.87 13.95 -15.01
C ALA A 35 -6.49 13.23 -13.70
N TRP A 36 -6.22 11.92 -13.75
CA TRP A 36 -5.80 11.13 -12.59
C TRP A 36 -4.44 11.56 -12.06
N GLU A 37 -3.45 11.76 -12.93
CA GLU A 37 -2.10 12.18 -12.52
C GLU A 37 -2.04 13.61 -11.94
N ASN A 38 -3.09 14.41 -12.15
CA ASN A 38 -3.22 15.76 -11.61
C ASN A 38 -4.32 15.85 -10.53
N ASP A 39 -4.74 14.70 -9.98
CA ASP A 39 -5.72 14.58 -8.89
C ASP A 39 -7.08 15.27 -9.17
N ARG A 40 -7.44 15.44 -10.45
CA ARG A 40 -8.74 16.00 -10.86
C ARG A 40 -9.85 14.95 -10.84
N GLU A 41 -9.49 13.70 -11.09
CA GLU A 41 -10.38 12.55 -11.11
C GLU A 41 -9.65 11.33 -10.57
N THR A 42 -10.39 10.23 -10.36
CA THR A 42 -9.81 8.94 -9.98
C THR A 42 -10.28 7.83 -10.93
N PRO A 43 -9.45 6.80 -11.17
CA PRO A 43 -9.85 5.67 -12.00
C PRO A 43 -10.97 4.88 -11.32
N SER A 44 -11.83 4.25 -12.12
CA SER A 44 -12.82 3.31 -11.61
C SER A 44 -12.14 2.15 -10.87
N PHE A 45 -12.77 1.67 -9.80
CA PHE A 45 -12.32 0.47 -9.08
C PHE A 45 -12.08 -0.74 -10.00
N ARG A 46 -12.86 -0.86 -11.09
CA ARG A 46 -12.71 -1.93 -12.09
C ARG A 46 -11.36 -1.91 -12.82
N LEU A 47 -10.68 -0.77 -12.88
CA LEU A 47 -9.38 -0.61 -13.55
C LEU A 47 -8.20 -0.99 -12.64
N LEU A 48 -8.42 -1.16 -11.33
CA LEU A 48 -7.33 -1.44 -10.37
C LEU A 48 -6.56 -2.74 -10.69
N PRO A 49 -7.21 -3.88 -11.03
CA PRO A 49 -6.48 -5.09 -11.39
C PRO A 49 -5.57 -4.88 -12.61
N THR A 50 -6.05 -4.15 -13.62
CA THR A 50 -5.28 -3.85 -14.84
C THR A 50 -4.16 -2.86 -14.57
N LEU A 51 -4.38 -1.86 -13.72
CA LEU A 51 -3.33 -0.94 -13.26
C LEU A 51 -2.18 -1.70 -12.58
N ARG A 52 -2.52 -2.63 -11.67
CA ARG A 52 -1.52 -3.50 -11.03
C ARG A 52 -0.69 -4.26 -12.06
N SER A 53 -1.34 -4.89 -13.04
CA SER A 53 -0.65 -5.70 -14.04
C SER A 53 0.21 -4.87 -15.00
N VAL A 54 -0.30 -3.74 -15.49
CA VAL A 54 0.40 -2.87 -16.46
C VAL A 54 1.59 -2.15 -15.82
N LEU A 55 1.43 -1.68 -14.58
CA LEU A 55 2.46 -0.90 -13.89
C LEU A 55 3.44 -1.75 -13.09
N ASN A 56 3.16 -3.06 -12.94
CA ASN A 56 3.92 -3.98 -12.10
C ASN A 56 4.15 -3.45 -10.68
N ARG A 57 3.08 -2.91 -10.08
CA ARG A 57 3.06 -2.28 -8.75
C ARG A 57 1.91 -2.81 -7.92
N SER A 58 2.12 -2.99 -6.62
CA SER A 58 1.03 -3.37 -5.72
C SER A 58 -0.02 -2.24 -5.59
N LEU A 59 -1.27 -2.61 -5.31
CA LEU A 59 -2.33 -1.62 -5.08
C LEU A 59 -2.12 -0.85 -3.77
N ASP A 60 -1.48 -1.47 -2.76
CA ASP A 60 -1.07 -0.77 -1.55
C ASP A 60 -0.09 0.36 -1.86
N GLU A 61 0.85 0.16 -2.80
CA GLU A 61 1.77 1.23 -3.20
C GLU A 61 1.01 2.32 -3.96
N LEU A 62 0.17 1.93 -4.90
CA LEU A 62 -0.49 2.84 -5.83
C LEU A 62 -1.58 3.66 -5.11
N VAL A 63 -2.44 3.00 -4.33
CA VAL A 63 -3.63 3.58 -3.70
C VAL A 63 -3.35 4.04 -2.27
N CYS A 64 -2.65 3.24 -1.47
CA CYS A 64 -2.41 3.54 -0.06
C CYS A 64 -1.09 4.27 0.18
N GLY A 65 -0.17 4.30 -0.81
CA GLY A 65 1.17 4.87 -0.66
C GLY A 65 2.13 4.00 0.14
N VAL A 66 1.90 2.68 0.18
CA VAL A 66 2.66 1.70 0.98
C VAL A 66 3.44 0.76 0.05
N GLY A 67 4.73 1.06 -0.15
CA GLY A 67 5.66 0.34 -1.05
C GLY A 67 6.15 -1.04 -0.54
N PRO A 68 6.75 -1.89 -1.41
CA PRO A 68 7.48 -3.07 -0.98
C PRO A 68 8.79 -2.57 -0.36
N GLY A 69 8.93 -2.79 0.95
CA GLY A 69 10.00 -2.20 1.75
C GLY A 69 9.50 -1.17 2.75
N LYS A 70 8.25 -0.69 2.65
CA LYS A 70 7.51 -0.23 3.84
C LYS A 70 6.97 -1.46 4.53
N ARG A 71 7.75 -1.99 5.46
CA ARG A 71 7.27 -3.05 6.35
C ARG A 71 6.13 -2.47 7.19
N VAL A 72 5.34 -3.33 7.81
CA VAL A 72 4.34 -3.02 8.85
C VAL A 72 4.88 -2.05 9.95
N GLN A 73 6.20 -1.92 10.06
CA GLN A 73 6.94 -1.03 10.96
C GLN A 73 7.22 0.38 10.42
N ASP A 74 7.02 0.66 9.13
CA ASP A 74 7.23 1.97 8.47
C ASP A 74 5.92 2.73 8.21
N LEU A 75 4.80 2.12 8.59
CA LEU A 75 3.50 2.75 8.69
C LEU A 75 3.39 3.47 10.03
N PRO A 76 2.64 4.59 10.10
CA PRO A 76 2.30 5.22 11.37
C PRO A 76 1.74 4.19 12.35
N ALA A 77 2.12 4.29 13.63
CA ALA A 77 1.67 3.34 14.65
C ALA A 77 0.12 3.31 14.80
N ASP A 78 -0.54 4.36 14.33
CA ASP A 78 -1.98 4.56 14.31
C ASP A 78 -2.66 4.23 12.97
N TYR A 79 -1.94 3.61 12.04
CA TYR A 79 -2.52 3.16 10.79
C TYR A 79 -3.62 2.09 11.05
N PRO A 80 -4.87 2.27 10.57
CA PRO A 80 -6.01 1.43 10.94
C PRO A 80 -5.85 -0.07 10.62
N LEU A 81 -4.98 -0.40 9.65
CA LEU A 81 -4.70 -1.80 9.26
C LEU A 81 -3.63 -2.48 10.14
N LEU A 82 -3.07 -1.80 11.15
CA LEU A 82 -1.99 -2.32 11.98
C LEU A 82 -2.34 -2.62 13.42
N ALA A 83 -3.34 -1.95 13.98
CA ALA A 83 -3.79 -2.19 15.33
C ALA A 83 -5.27 -1.80 15.43
N GLN A 84 -6.10 -2.75 15.83
CA GLN A 84 -7.53 -2.61 16.03
C GLN A 84 -7.83 -1.67 17.21
N ASP A 85 -6.95 -1.65 18.21
CA ASP A 85 -7.11 -0.81 19.40
C ASP A 85 -5.77 -0.35 20.02
N ALA A 86 -5.88 0.38 21.13
CA ALA A 86 -4.73 0.90 21.88
C ALA A 86 -3.88 -0.21 22.54
N GLN A 87 -4.47 -1.34 22.91
CA GLN A 87 -3.75 -2.46 23.51
C GLN A 87 -2.91 -3.20 22.46
N GLU A 88 -3.49 -3.47 21.28
CA GLU A 88 -2.77 -4.08 20.16
C GLU A 88 -1.61 -3.18 19.69
N ARG A 89 -1.84 -1.87 19.65
CA ARG A 89 -0.77 -0.89 19.33
C ARG A 89 0.39 -0.96 20.33
N ALA A 90 0.08 -1.01 21.63
CA ALA A 90 1.09 -1.13 22.67
C ALA A 90 1.84 -2.47 22.61
N LEU A 91 1.13 -3.56 22.30
CA LEU A 91 1.71 -4.88 22.12
C LEU A 91 2.71 -4.89 20.96
N LEU A 92 2.32 -4.39 19.79
CA LEU A 92 3.17 -4.35 18.60
C LEU A 92 4.41 -3.49 18.81
N ALA A 93 4.27 -2.32 19.43
CA ALA A 93 5.40 -1.43 19.72
C ALA A 93 6.43 -2.11 20.65
N ARG A 94 5.96 -2.82 21.69
CA ARG A 94 6.83 -3.55 22.62
C ARG A 94 7.47 -4.77 21.95
N TYR A 95 6.69 -5.54 21.19
CA TYR A 95 7.15 -6.73 20.49
C TYR A 95 8.27 -6.40 19.50
N ARG A 96 8.12 -5.33 18.69
CA ARG A 96 9.12 -4.90 17.71
C ARG A 96 10.43 -4.45 18.36
N ASN A 97 10.41 -3.88 19.56
CA ASN A 97 11.62 -3.44 20.26
C ASN A 97 12.20 -4.50 21.22
N ALA A 98 11.54 -5.65 21.38
CA ALA A 98 11.99 -6.71 22.26
C ALA A 98 13.10 -7.58 21.62
N SER A 99 13.92 -8.21 22.47
CA SER A 99 14.87 -9.24 22.06
C SER A 99 14.14 -10.48 21.50
N VAL A 100 14.83 -11.27 20.69
CA VAL A 100 14.30 -12.51 20.09
C VAL A 100 13.66 -13.42 21.15
N ARG A 101 14.38 -13.69 22.24
CA ARG A 101 13.89 -14.50 23.37
C ARG A 101 12.59 -13.96 23.98
N ARG A 102 12.45 -12.63 24.08
CA ARG A 102 11.24 -12.00 24.63
C ARG A 102 10.08 -12.03 23.64
N ARG A 103 10.34 -11.93 22.34
CA ARG A 103 9.33 -12.12 21.30
C ARG A 103 8.78 -13.55 21.32
N GLU A 104 9.65 -14.55 21.40
CA GLU A 104 9.25 -15.97 21.52
C GLU A 104 8.37 -16.20 22.74
N ALA A 105 8.76 -15.67 23.90
CA ALA A 105 7.96 -15.79 25.13
C ALA A 105 6.57 -15.16 25.01
N VAL A 106 6.44 -14.03 24.31
CA VAL A 106 5.14 -13.40 24.05
C VAL A 106 4.27 -14.29 23.13
N LEU A 107 4.85 -14.89 22.10
CA LEU A 107 4.10 -15.80 21.21
C LEU A 107 3.64 -17.07 21.93
N GLU A 108 4.47 -17.63 22.82
CA GLU A 108 4.08 -18.75 23.68
C GLU A 108 2.91 -18.40 24.60
N LEU A 109 2.93 -17.21 25.20
CA LEU A 109 1.84 -16.75 26.07
C LEU A 109 0.51 -16.56 25.34
N LEU A 110 0.57 -16.17 24.07
CA LEU A 110 -0.61 -15.89 23.24
C LEU A 110 -1.11 -17.11 22.46
N LYS A 111 -0.52 -18.30 22.66
CA LYS A 111 -1.06 -19.53 22.09
C LYS A 111 -2.50 -19.70 22.58
N PRO A 112 -3.44 -20.08 21.69
CA PRO A 112 -4.80 -20.35 22.11
C PRO A 112 -4.79 -21.48 23.14
N ASP A 113 -5.69 -21.42 24.12
CA ASP A 113 -5.92 -22.54 25.01
C ASP A 113 -6.26 -23.77 24.16
N ASN A 114 -5.45 -24.82 24.26
CA ASN A 114 -5.76 -26.10 23.63
C ASN A 114 -7.00 -26.66 24.34
N GLY A 115 -8.17 -26.37 23.78
CA GLY A 115 -9.44 -26.99 24.17
C GLY A 115 -9.47 -28.48 23.84
#